data_AF-E4U0T6-F1
#
_entry.id   AF-E4U0T6-F1
#
_cell.length_a   1.000
_cell.length_b   1.000
_cell.length_c   1.000
_cell.angle_alpha   90.00
_cell.angle_beta   90.00
_cell.angle_gamma   90.00
#
_symmetry.space_group_name_H-M   'P 1'
#
loop_
_entity.id
_entity.type
_entity.pdbx_description
1 polymer ?
#
loop_
_entity_poly.entity_id
_entity_poly.type
_entity_poly.pdbx_seq_one_letter_code
_entity_poly.pdbx_strand_id
1 'polypeptide(L)'
;MKANDFSDLKAEFDAFVREKCDTGSCESEGNENDPDNEPVPSFVDELTDKLLAPYHCGAYFSRLDIKRVAEAIDESIPIKERKKMIKALFRHTTSKEYLRKAFDEFNRHFGGRILIYQELSEAFPASKEIFDDNIAKIKKTQKILDQIVEDFEEIESTFDPMMI
;
A
#
# COMPACT_ATOMS: atom_id res chain seq x y z
N MET A 1 -19.97 -36.75 20.40
CA MET A 1 -19.96 -35.36 19.91
C MET A 1 -21.29 -35.11 19.24
N LYS A 2 -22.10 -34.18 19.75
CA LYS A 2 -23.40 -33.86 19.15
C LYS A 2 -23.15 -32.97 17.93
N ALA A 3 -23.62 -33.42 16.76
CA ALA A 3 -23.58 -32.64 15.54
C ALA A 3 -24.48 -31.40 15.72
N ASN A 4 -23.91 -30.22 15.53
CA ASN A 4 -24.60 -28.91 15.47
C ASN A 4 -24.88 -28.19 16.80
N ASP A 5 -24.08 -28.38 17.85
CA ASP A 5 -24.16 -27.50 19.03
C ASP A 5 -23.27 -26.26 18.85
N PHE A 6 -23.74 -25.29 18.07
CA PHE A 6 -23.06 -24.01 17.84
C PHE A 6 -23.22 -23.03 19.00
N SER A 7 -23.99 -23.41 20.04
CA SER A 7 -24.27 -22.56 21.18
C SER A 7 -23.01 -22.33 22.03
N ASP A 8 -22.21 -23.37 22.23
CA ASP A 8 -20.93 -23.32 22.94
C ASP A 8 -19.90 -22.47 22.17
N LEU A 9 -19.78 -22.65 20.86
CA LEU A 9 -18.89 -21.85 20.00
C LEU A 9 -19.26 -20.36 20.01
N LYS A 10 -20.57 -20.06 20.02
CA LYS A 10 -21.05 -18.68 20.10
C LYS A 10 -20.75 -18.08 21.48
N ALA A 11 -20.92 -18.85 22.56
CA ALA A 11 -20.57 -18.40 23.90
C ALA A 11 -19.07 -18.14 24.07
N GLU A 12 -18.22 -19.02 23.52
CA GLU A 12 -16.76 -18.83 23.50
C GLU A 12 -16.34 -17.61 22.68
N PHE A 13 -16.96 -17.40 21.51
CA PHE A 13 -16.71 -16.20 20.69
C PHE A 13 -17.17 -14.92 21.39
N ASP A 14 -18.38 -14.90 21.97
CA ASP A 14 -18.91 -13.73 22.67
C ASP A 14 -18.11 -13.42 23.95
N ALA A 15 -17.49 -14.43 24.58
CA ALA A 15 -16.56 -14.24 25.70
C ALA A 15 -15.23 -13.64 25.22
N PHE A 16 -14.66 -14.17 24.14
CA PHE A 16 -13.44 -13.64 23.52
C PHE A 16 -13.59 -12.19 23.04
N VAL A 17 -14.71 -11.85 22.41
CA VAL A 17 -15.01 -10.49 21.95
C VAL A 17 -15.19 -9.53 23.13
N ARG A 18 -15.87 -9.96 24.20
CA ARG A 18 -16.03 -9.14 25.42
C ARG A 18 -14.70 -8.86 26.11
N GLU A 19 -13.82 -9.86 26.20
CA GLU A 19 -12.48 -9.68 26.77
C GLU A 19 -11.62 -8.67 25.95
N LYS A 20 -11.90 -8.54 24.65
CA LYS A 20 -11.17 -7.62 23.75
C LYS A 20 -11.81 -6.25 23.56
N CYS A 21 -13.11 -6.08 23.83
CA CYS A 21 -13.85 -4.84 23.58
C CYS A 21 -14.61 -4.34 24.82
N ASP A 22 -13.96 -4.28 25.98
CA ASP A 22 -14.57 -3.92 27.27
C ASP A 22 -15.02 -2.43 27.36
N THR A 23 -14.71 -1.60 26.37
CA THR A 23 -15.10 -0.18 26.31
C THR A 23 -16.18 0.14 25.27
N GLY A 24 -16.80 -0.87 24.64
CA GLY A 24 -17.92 -0.65 23.69
C GLY A 24 -17.52 0.00 22.36
N SER A 25 -16.23 0.20 22.14
CA SER A 25 -15.62 0.56 20.86
C SER A 25 -14.63 -0.55 20.51
N CYS A 26 -14.92 -1.28 19.44
CA CYS A 26 -13.91 -2.11 18.75
C CYS A 26 -13.23 -1.29 17.64
N GLU A 27 -13.21 0.04 17.75
CA GLU A 27 -12.24 0.80 16.98
C GLU A 27 -10.89 0.40 17.55
N SER A 28 -10.00 -0.08 16.69
CA SER A 28 -8.58 -0.01 16.98
C SER A 28 -8.29 1.48 17.17
N GLU A 29 -8.40 1.97 18.41
CA GLU A 29 -7.97 3.31 18.80
C GLU A 29 -6.54 3.40 18.33
N GLY A 30 -6.36 4.04 17.17
CA GLY A 30 -5.06 4.46 16.72
C GLY A 30 -4.58 5.37 17.81
N ASN A 31 -3.67 4.85 18.63
CA ASN A 31 -3.05 5.63 19.70
C ASN A 31 -2.68 6.98 19.07
N GLU A 32 -3.17 8.09 19.63
CA GLU A 32 -2.95 9.43 19.07
C GLU A 32 -1.44 9.76 19.02
N ASN A 33 -0.65 8.98 19.76
CA ASN A 33 0.81 8.97 19.79
C ASN A 33 1.46 7.88 18.90
N ASP A 34 0.71 7.19 18.03
CA ASP A 34 1.31 6.30 17.03
C ASP A 34 2.08 7.18 16.04
N PRO A 35 3.43 7.05 15.94
CA PRO A 35 4.21 7.81 14.96
C PRO A 35 3.72 7.56 13.53
N ASP A 36 2.94 6.50 13.27
CA ASP A 36 2.31 6.26 11.96
C ASP A 36 1.13 7.19 11.61
N ASN A 37 0.59 7.93 12.58
CA ASN A 37 -0.50 8.89 12.37
C ASN A 37 0.01 10.31 12.05
N GLU A 38 1.32 10.48 11.85
CA GLU A 38 1.88 11.75 11.39
C GLU A 38 1.27 12.19 10.05
N PRO A 39 1.04 13.50 9.86
CA PRO A 39 0.46 14.01 8.62
C PRO A 39 1.42 13.74 7.45
N VAL A 40 0.90 13.06 6.43
CA VAL A 40 1.58 12.87 5.15
C VAL A 40 1.10 13.94 4.15
N PRO A 41 1.88 14.26 3.11
CA PRO A 41 1.40 15.09 2.02
C PRO A 41 0.09 14.56 1.43
N SER A 42 -0.83 15.45 1.06
CA SER A 42 -2.18 15.07 0.58
C SER A 42 -2.16 14.12 -0.62
N PHE A 43 -1.18 14.26 -1.52
CA PHE A 43 -1.03 13.38 -2.68
C PHE A 43 -0.75 11.92 -2.28
N VAL A 44 -0.17 11.67 -1.09
CA VAL A 44 0.16 10.32 -0.61
C VAL A 44 -1.10 9.54 -0.29
N ASP A 45 -2.15 10.18 0.24
CA ASP A 45 -3.43 9.52 0.52
C ASP A 45 -4.09 9.05 -0.79
N GLU A 46 -4.17 9.92 -1.79
CA GLU A 46 -4.71 9.57 -3.10
C GLU A 46 -3.89 8.50 -3.81
N LEU A 47 -2.56 8.63 -3.75
CA LEU A 47 -1.63 7.64 -4.29
C LEU A 47 -1.86 6.27 -3.63
N THR A 48 -1.99 6.25 -2.31
CA THR A 48 -2.18 5.01 -1.55
C THR A 48 -3.47 4.31 -1.95
N ASP A 49 -4.57 5.04 -2.07
CA ASP A 49 -5.86 4.46 -2.44
C ASP A 49 -5.85 3.93 -3.89
N LYS A 50 -5.17 4.65 -4.81
CA LYS A 50 -4.99 4.19 -6.20
C LYS A 50 -4.06 2.98 -6.31
N LEU A 51 -2.99 2.92 -5.51
CA LEU A 51 -1.95 1.89 -5.60
C LEU A 51 -2.33 0.59 -4.86
N LEU A 52 -3.08 0.67 -3.76
CA LEU A 52 -3.39 -0.50 -2.93
C LEU A 52 -4.61 -1.31 -3.39
N ALA A 53 -5.47 -0.72 -4.21
CA ALA A 53 -6.67 -1.34 -4.75
C ALA A 53 -6.39 -1.96 -6.14
N PRO A 54 -6.37 -3.30 -6.27
CA PRO A 54 -6.12 -3.96 -7.56
C PRO A 54 -7.13 -3.57 -8.65
N TYR A 55 -8.35 -3.20 -8.26
CA TYR A 55 -9.35 -2.68 -9.18
C TYR A 55 -8.87 -1.42 -9.94
N HIS A 56 -8.07 -0.57 -9.28
CA HIS A 56 -7.53 0.66 -9.87
C HIS A 56 -6.17 0.44 -10.54
N CYS A 57 -5.22 -0.23 -9.87
CA CYS A 57 -3.85 -0.37 -10.37
C CYS A 57 -3.57 -1.65 -11.16
N GLY A 58 -4.51 -2.59 -11.21
CA GLY A 58 -4.38 -3.86 -11.93
C GLY A 58 -3.49 -4.89 -11.25
N ALA A 59 -2.86 -4.59 -10.11
CA ALA A 59 -2.02 -5.54 -9.38
C ALA A 59 -2.24 -5.47 -7.86
N TYR A 60 -2.07 -6.60 -7.18
CA TYR A 60 -2.01 -6.61 -5.72
C TYR A 60 -0.56 -6.50 -5.24
N PHE A 61 -0.30 -5.46 -4.44
CA PHE A 61 0.91 -5.34 -3.64
C PHE A 61 0.68 -5.90 -2.24
N SER A 62 1.47 -6.93 -1.90
CA SER A 62 1.53 -7.47 -0.56
C SER A 62 2.39 -6.60 0.35
N ARG A 63 2.30 -6.81 1.66
CA ARG A 63 3.21 -6.19 2.64
C ARG A 63 4.68 -6.47 2.34
N LEU A 64 4.98 -7.66 1.80
CA LEU A 64 6.35 -8.04 1.43
C LEU A 64 6.81 -7.30 0.18
N ASP A 65 5.92 -7.06 -0.79
CA ASP A 65 6.26 -6.25 -1.97
C ASP A 65 6.61 -4.82 -1.54
N ILE A 66 5.78 -4.21 -0.69
CA ILE A 66 6.03 -2.84 -0.19
C ILE A 66 7.33 -2.76 0.63
N LYS A 67 7.60 -3.79 1.45
CA LYS A 67 8.86 -3.87 2.19
C LYS A 67 10.07 -3.96 1.26
N ARG A 68 10.00 -4.77 0.21
CA ARG A 68 11.08 -4.89 -0.80
C ARG A 68 11.31 -3.58 -1.54
N VAL A 69 10.24 -2.84 -1.84
CA VAL A 69 10.34 -1.50 -2.43
C VAL A 69 11.16 -0.57 -1.54
N ALA A 70 10.85 -0.53 -0.24
CA ALA A 70 11.60 0.28 0.72
C ALA A 70 13.08 -0.16 0.81
N GLU A 71 13.33 -1.46 0.95
CA GLU A 71 14.69 -2.00 1.05
C GLU A 71 15.54 -1.72 -0.20
N ALA A 72 14.92 -1.67 -1.39
CA ALA A 72 15.61 -1.36 -2.65
C ALA A 72 16.06 0.11 -2.76
N ILE A 73 15.47 1.01 -1.98
CA ILE A 73 15.85 2.43 -1.91
C ILE A 73 16.58 2.78 -0.61
N ASP A 74 17.19 1.77 0.03
CA ASP A 74 17.94 1.88 1.30
C ASP A 74 17.10 2.34 2.49
N GLU A 75 15.78 2.13 2.45
CA GLU A 75 14.88 2.36 3.57
C GLU A 75 14.48 1.08 4.30
N SER A 76 14.31 1.21 5.62
CA SER A 76 13.83 0.12 6.46
C SER A 76 12.48 0.47 7.06
N ILE A 77 11.42 -0.17 6.55
CA ILE A 77 10.08 -0.05 7.11
C ILE A 77 9.65 -1.34 7.83
N PRO A 78 9.05 -1.24 9.03
CA PRO A 78 8.46 -2.39 9.71
C PRO A 78 7.24 -2.92 8.95
N ILE A 79 7.00 -4.23 9.02
CA ILE A 79 5.79 -4.83 8.42
C ILE A 79 4.58 -4.41 9.26
N LYS A 80 3.73 -3.58 8.68
CA LYS A 80 2.47 -3.10 9.27
C LYS A 80 1.31 -3.32 8.30
N GLU A 81 0.19 -2.64 8.53
CA GLU A 81 -0.91 -2.54 7.56
C GLU A 81 -0.42 -1.83 6.28
N ARG A 82 -0.94 -2.22 5.10
CA ARG A 82 -0.39 -1.79 3.81
C ARG A 82 -0.45 -0.28 3.61
N LYS A 83 -1.56 0.37 3.97
CA LYS A 83 -1.74 1.83 3.90
C LYS A 83 -0.75 2.52 4.84
N LYS A 84 -0.58 2.04 6.07
CA LYS A 84 0.49 2.53 6.98
C LYS A 84 1.89 2.38 6.39
N MET A 85 2.19 1.26 5.71
CA MET A 85 3.50 1.04 5.09
C MET A 85 3.79 2.00 3.93
N ILE A 86 2.80 2.27 3.06
CA ILE A 86 2.95 3.26 1.97
C ILE A 86 3.11 4.67 2.54
N LYS A 87 2.31 5.02 3.55
CA LYS A 87 2.45 6.32 4.25
C LYS A 87 3.81 6.48 4.89
N ALA A 88 4.34 5.43 5.52
CA ALA A 88 5.67 5.45 6.12
C ALA A 88 6.76 5.67 5.06
N LEU A 89 6.67 4.99 3.91
CA LEU A 89 7.59 5.16 2.79
C LEU A 89 7.63 6.60 2.29
N PHE A 90 6.47 7.22 2.07
CA PHE A 90 6.41 8.57 1.48
C PHE A 90 6.37 9.71 2.50
N ARG A 91 6.55 9.43 3.79
CA ARG A 91 6.38 10.42 4.86
C ARG A 91 7.32 11.61 4.74
N HIS A 92 8.58 11.34 4.41
CA HIS A 92 9.65 12.33 4.35
C HIS A 92 10.10 12.60 2.91
N THR A 93 9.26 12.29 1.92
CA THR A 93 9.60 12.54 0.52
C THR A 93 9.68 14.04 0.25
N THR A 94 10.91 14.55 0.20
CA THR A 94 11.22 15.95 -0.10
C THR A 94 11.89 16.13 -1.47
N SER A 95 12.40 15.05 -2.08
CA SER A 95 13.09 15.10 -3.36
C SER A 95 12.40 14.29 -4.45
N LYS A 96 12.49 14.81 -5.67
CA LYS A 96 12.00 14.15 -6.88
C LYS A 96 12.78 12.87 -7.17
N GLU A 97 14.07 12.85 -6.84
CA GLU A 97 14.93 11.67 -6.99
C GLU A 97 14.42 10.51 -6.11
N TYR A 98 14.07 10.78 -4.86
CA TYR A 98 13.52 9.77 -3.96
C TYR A 98 12.23 9.18 -4.52
N LEU A 99 11.30 10.05 -4.94
CA LEU A 99 10.01 9.65 -5.50
C LEU A 99 10.20 8.79 -6.76
N ARG A 100 11.12 9.19 -7.65
CA ARG A 100 11.48 8.43 -8.86
C ARG A 100 11.98 7.04 -8.51
N LYS A 101 12.94 6.91 -7.58
CA LYS A 101 13.50 5.62 -7.16
C LYS A 101 12.41 4.68 -6.60
N ALA A 102 11.54 5.19 -5.74
CA ALA A 102 10.44 4.42 -5.18
C ALA A 102 9.48 3.92 -6.27
N PHE A 103 9.08 4.80 -7.20
CA PHE A 103 8.16 4.43 -8.28
C PHE A 103 8.80 3.50 -9.32
N ASP A 104 10.10 3.64 -9.59
CA ASP A 104 10.82 2.71 -10.45
C ASP A 104 10.82 1.30 -9.87
N GLU A 105 10.93 1.15 -8.55
CA GLU A 105 10.83 -0.17 -7.92
C GLU A 105 9.39 -0.72 -7.96
N PHE A 106 8.37 0.10 -7.72
CA PHE A 106 6.98 -0.31 -7.98
C PHE A 106 6.77 -0.74 -9.43
N ASN A 107 7.36 -0.04 -10.40
CA ASN A 107 7.33 -0.39 -11.82
C ASN A 107 7.98 -1.74 -12.12
N ARG A 108 9.07 -2.10 -11.42
CA ARG A 108 9.68 -3.45 -11.54
C ARG A 108 8.74 -4.54 -11.04
N HIS A 109 8.10 -4.32 -9.89
CA HIS A 109 7.10 -5.25 -9.36
C HIS A 109 5.88 -5.38 -10.30
N PHE A 110 5.41 -4.28 -10.88
CA PHE A 110 4.38 -4.29 -11.93
C PHE A 110 4.82 -5.10 -13.16
N GLY A 111 6.07 -4.91 -13.62
CA GLY A 111 6.62 -5.67 -14.74
C GLY A 111 6.56 -7.19 -14.50
N GLY A 112 6.91 -7.64 -13.30
CA GLY A 112 6.76 -9.05 -12.93
C GLY A 112 5.31 -9.55 -12.98
N ARG A 113 4.33 -8.72 -12.59
CA ARG A 113 2.90 -9.08 -12.69
C ARG A 113 2.40 -9.09 -14.13
N ILE A 114 2.87 -8.17 -14.98
CA ILE A 114 2.54 -8.16 -16.41
C ILE A 114 3.00 -9.46 -17.06
N LEU A 115 4.23 -9.92 -16.79
CA LEU A 115 4.75 -11.18 -17.33
C LEU A 115 3.87 -12.37 -16.93
N ILE A 116 3.52 -12.47 -15.65
CA ILE A 116 2.60 -13.51 -15.16
C ILE A 116 1.25 -13.43 -15.86
N TYR A 117 0.67 -12.24 -16.03
CA TYR A 117 -0.61 -12.07 -16.71
C TYR A 117 -0.53 -12.43 -18.20
N GLN A 118 0.58 -12.15 -18.88
CA GLN A 118 0.81 -12.56 -20.26
C GLN A 118 0.88 -14.09 -20.38
N GLU A 119 1.67 -14.75 -19.52
CA GLU A 119 1.76 -16.20 -19.46
C GLU A 119 0.38 -16.86 -19.19
N LEU A 120 -0.40 -16.31 -18.26
CA LEU A 120 -1.74 -16.80 -17.95
C LEU A 120 -2.75 -16.54 -19.09
N SER A 121 -2.66 -15.40 -19.76
CA SER A 121 -3.47 -15.10 -20.96
C SER A 121 -3.23 -16.10 -22.09
N GLU A 122 -1.97 -16.52 -22.28
CA GLU A 122 -1.60 -17.51 -23.30
C GLU A 122 -2.02 -18.93 -22.90
N ALA A 123 -1.81 -19.32 -21.64
CA ALA A 123 -2.18 -20.63 -21.12
C ALA A 123 -3.70 -20.82 -20.99
N PHE A 124 -4.45 -19.76 -20.71
CA PHE A 124 -5.90 -19.80 -20.46
C PHE A 124 -6.66 -18.76 -21.31
N PRO A 125 -6.84 -18.99 -22.63
CA PRO A 125 -7.45 -18.01 -23.54
C PRO A 125 -8.84 -17.54 -23.14
N ALA A 126 -9.64 -18.40 -22.47
CA ALA A 126 -10.98 -18.04 -22.01
C ALA A 126 -10.98 -16.95 -20.91
N SER A 127 -9.86 -16.77 -20.20
CA SER A 127 -9.69 -15.74 -19.17
C SER A 127 -8.82 -14.57 -19.63
N LYS A 128 -8.40 -14.57 -20.91
CA LYS A 128 -7.48 -13.57 -21.47
C LYS A 128 -7.95 -12.14 -21.26
N GLU A 129 -9.23 -11.86 -21.44
CA GLU A 129 -9.77 -10.50 -21.29
C GLU A 129 -9.58 -9.95 -19.87
N ILE A 130 -9.63 -10.80 -18.85
CA ILE A 130 -9.42 -10.40 -17.44
C ILE A 130 -7.97 -9.96 -17.21
N PHE A 131 -7.02 -10.74 -17.73
CA PHE A 131 -5.59 -10.45 -17.60
C PHE A 131 -5.19 -9.25 -18.45
N ASP A 132 -5.70 -9.13 -19.67
CA ASP A 132 -5.45 -7.99 -20.55
C ASP A 132 -5.99 -6.68 -19.94
N ASP A 133 -7.16 -6.70 -19.27
CA ASP A 133 -7.69 -5.57 -18.51
C ASP A 133 -6.77 -5.17 -17.34
N ASN A 134 -6.27 -6.15 -16.58
CA ASN A 134 -5.30 -5.87 -15.50
C ASN A 134 -3.98 -5.30 -16.03
N ILE A 135 -3.46 -5.81 -17.15
CA ILE A 135 -2.28 -5.24 -17.82
C ILE A 135 -2.53 -3.80 -18.25
N ALA A 136 -3.72 -3.50 -18.80
CA ALA A 136 -4.08 -2.14 -19.20
C ALA A 136 -4.12 -1.17 -18.00
N LYS A 137 -4.70 -1.60 -16.88
CA LYS A 137 -4.70 -0.83 -15.62
C LYS A 137 -3.29 -0.58 -15.10
N ILE A 138 -2.44 -1.60 -15.08
CA ILE A 138 -1.04 -1.45 -14.69
C ILE A 138 -0.37 -0.38 -15.55
N LYS A 139 -0.42 -0.50 -16.88
CA LYS A 139 0.21 0.48 -17.79
C LYS A 139 -0.30 1.90 -17.58
N LYS A 140 -1.59 2.06 -17.27
CA LYS A 140 -2.17 3.36 -16.94
C LYS A 140 -1.60 3.90 -15.63
N THR A 141 -1.49 3.06 -14.61
CA THR A 141 -0.88 3.44 -13.32
C THR A 141 0.58 3.82 -13.47
N GLN A 142 1.38 3.08 -14.24
CA GLN A 142 2.79 3.43 -14.48
C GLN A 142 2.93 4.85 -15.05
N LYS A 143 2.09 5.21 -16.04
CA LYS A 143 2.04 6.58 -16.58
C LYS A 143 1.64 7.63 -15.55
N ILE A 144 0.71 7.31 -14.65
CA ILE A 144 0.32 8.21 -13.55
C ILE A 144 1.50 8.42 -12.60
N LEU A 145 2.23 7.35 -12.26
CA LEU A 145 3.43 7.46 -11.41
C LEU A 145 4.50 8.33 -12.07
N ASP A 146 4.72 8.16 -13.37
CA ASP A 146 5.66 9.01 -14.13
C ASP A 146 5.24 10.48 -14.10
N GLN A 147 3.95 10.77 -14.33
CA GLN A 147 3.43 12.13 -14.27
C GLN A 147 3.57 12.75 -12.88
N ILE A 148 3.30 11.99 -11.82
CA ILE A 148 3.48 12.47 -10.43
C ILE A 148 4.93 12.90 -10.19
N VAL A 149 5.91 12.15 -10.72
CA VAL A 149 7.32 12.54 -10.60
C VAL A 149 7.62 13.80 -11.42
N GLU A 150 7.07 13.91 -12.62
CA GLU A 150 7.24 15.10 -13.46
C GLU A 150 6.69 16.35 -12.79
N ASP A 151 5.50 16.25 -12.21
CA ASP A 151 4.77 17.34 -11.54
C ASP A 151 5.27 17.61 -10.11
N PHE A 152 6.14 16.76 -9.55
CA PHE A 152 6.66 16.94 -8.20
C PHE A 152 7.56 18.18 -8.14
N GLU A 153 7.11 19.18 -7.38
CA GLU A 153 7.88 20.38 -7.03
C GLU A 153 8.65 20.14 -5.74
N GLU A 154 9.97 20.29 -5.79
CA GLU A 154 10.82 20.15 -4.61
C GLU A 154 10.66 21.38 -3.71
N ILE A 155 10.39 21.13 -2.42
CA ILE A 155 10.31 22.20 -1.43
C ILE A 155 11.73 22.45 -0.92
N GLU A 156 12.39 23.52 -1.39
CA GLU A 156 13.65 23.97 -0.81
C GLU A 156 13.42 24.39 0.66
N SER A 157 14.25 23.87 1.57
CA SER A 157 14.20 24.26 2.98
C SER A 157 14.63 25.72 3.13
N THR A 158 13.67 26.64 3.22
CA THR A 158 13.90 28.08 3.43
C THR A 158 14.22 28.42 4.89
N PHE A 159 15.15 27.68 5.51
CA PHE A 159 15.70 28.02 6.82
C PHE A 159 17.19 27.70 6.86
N ASP A 160 18.02 28.73 6.72
CA ASP A 160 19.40 28.72 7.18
C ASP A 160 19.41 29.30 8.61
N PRO A 161 19.37 28.46 9.66
CA PRO A 161 19.39 28.93 11.05
C PRO A 161 20.75 29.51 11.46
N MET A 162 21.76 29.55 10.57
CA MET A 162 23.06 30.18 10.83
C MET A 162 23.21 31.58 10.24
N MET A 163 22.13 32.19 9.73
CA MET A 163 22.08 33.60 9.34
C MET A 163 21.55 34.49 10.48
N ILE A 164 22.11 34.39 11.70
CA ILE A 164 22.12 35.44 12.74
C ILE A 164 23.46 35.40 13.46
#